data_AF-A0A9P0NPX3-F1
#
_entry.id   AF-A0A9P0NPX3-F1
#
_cell.length_a   1.000
_cell.length_b   1.000
_cell.length_c   1.000
_cell.angle_alpha   90.00
_cell.angle_beta   90.00
_cell.angle_gamma   90.00
#
_symmetry.space_group_name_H-M   'P 1'
#
loop_
_entity.id
_entity.type
_entity.pdbx_description
1 polymer ?
#
loop_
_entity_poly.entity_id
_entity_poly.type
_entity_poly.pdbx_seq_one_letter_code
_entity_poly.pdbx_strand_id
1 'polypeptide(L)'
;MNFKILAELKIVSFYLIIIVSCYMCESKLMYNCQNGFSKFGSNCYYLSKETATWQEAFFECKNLAKGSKLVVLAKEVEDHNIRKFLKYRKNETKERWIGGIYDWSQDQWKWATPGRKIRYNRFETIQNFNNDKNDQWQCLSLDPSIDYKWNAQSCLQKKNFICETKPQPECVNITV
;
A
#
# COMPACT_ATOMS: atom_id res chain seq x y z
N MET A 1 11.17 0.70 -68.93
CA MET A 1 11.07 0.37 -67.49
C MET A 1 9.70 -0.26 -67.25
N ASN A 2 9.65 -1.50 -66.77
CA ASN A 2 8.48 -2.38 -66.93
C ASN A 2 7.47 -2.17 -65.79
N PHE A 3 6.23 -1.78 -66.09
CA PHE A 3 5.19 -1.46 -65.08
C PHE A 3 4.95 -2.60 -64.06
N LYS A 4 5.16 -3.87 -64.46
CA LYS A 4 5.09 -5.04 -63.58
C LYS A 4 6.15 -5.01 -62.46
N ILE A 5 7.39 -4.64 -62.78
CA ILE A 5 8.50 -4.59 -61.81
C ILE A 5 8.25 -3.50 -60.76
N LEU A 6 7.65 -2.39 -61.17
CA LEU A 6 7.31 -1.27 -60.29
C LEU A 6 6.18 -1.62 -59.31
N ALA A 7 5.23 -2.47 -59.72
CA ALA A 7 4.17 -2.98 -58.85
C ALA A 7 4.71 -4.01 -57.83
N GLU A 8 5.54 -4.95 -58.28
CA GLU A 8 6.22 -5.95 -57.42
C GLU A 8 7.05 -5.26 -56.32
N LEU A 9 7.85 -4.25 -56.67
CA LEU A 9 8.64 -3.49 -55.70
C LEU A 9 7.79 -2.74 -54.67
N LYS A 10 6.64 -2.17 -55.08
CA LYS A 10 5.70 -1.52 -54.15
C LYS A 10 5.05 -2.52 -53.20
N ILE A 11 4.72 -3.72 -53.68
CA ILE A 11 4.14 -4.79 -52.87
C ILE A 11 5.14 -5.25 -51.82
N VAL A 12 6.39 -5.55 -52.21
CA VAL A 12 7.46 -5.96 -51.28
C VAL A 12 7.75 -4.87 -50.25
N SER A 13 7.78 -3.60 -50.66
CA SER A 13 7.92 -2.45 -49.76
C SER A 13 6.78 -2.38 -48.73
N PHE A 14 5.53 -2.58 -49.16
CA PHE A 14 4.37 -2.53 -48.26
C PHE A 14 4.38 -3.68 -47.25
N TYR A 15 4.75 -4.89 -47.69
CA TYR A 15 4.95 -6.04 -46.80
C TYR A 15 6.07 -5.80 -45.78
N LEU A 16 7.21 -5.24 -46.20
CA LEU A 16 8.29 -4.86 -45.28
C LEU A 16 7.84 -3.84 -44.24
N ILE A 17 7.05 -2.83 -44.63
CA ILE A 17 6.53 -1.82 -43.70
C ILE A 17 5.54 -2.43 -42.70
N ILE A 18 4.65 -3.33 -43.13
CA ILE A 18 3.71 -4.03 -42.25
C ILE A 18 4.46 -4.94 -41.27
N ILE A 19 5.50 -5.64 -41.76
CA ILE A 19 6.34 -6.51 -40.93
C ILE A 19 7.05 -5.66 -39.87
N VAL A 20 7.69 -4.55 -40.26
CA VAL A 20 8.36 -3.63 -39.33
C VAL A 20 7.37 -3.00 -38.33
N SER A 21 6.18 -2.58 -38.76
CA SER A 21 5.18 -2.01 -37.83
C SER A 21 4.59 -3.03 -36.86
N CYS A 22 4.49 -4.31 -37.25
CA CYS A 22 4.16 -5.41 -36.34
C CYS A 22 5.27 -5.69 -35.31
N TYR A 23 6.54 -5.50 -35.69
CA TYR A 23 7.68 -5.78 -34.80
C TYR A 23 7.94 -4.68 -33.75
N MET A 24 7.40 -3.47 -33.90
CA MET A 24 7.73 -2.33 -33.01
C MET A 24 6.74 -2.12 -31.85
N CYS A 25 5.80 -3.02 -31.59
CA CYS A 25 4.95 -2.93 -30.40
C CYS A 25 5.65 -3.57 -29.18
N GLU A 26 6.75 -2.96 -28.74
CA GLU A 26 7.40 -3.34 -27.48
C GLU A 26 6.58 -2.79 -26.29
N SER A 27 5.91 -3.69 -25.57
CA SER A 27 5.26 -3.35 -24.31
C SER A 27 6.13 -3.78 -23.13
N LYS A 28 6.33 -2.89 -22.16
CA LYS A 28 7.06 -3.20 -20.92
C LYS A 28 6.07 -3.34 -19.76
N LEU A 29 6.22 -4.43 -19.00
CA LEU A 29 5.49 -4.60 -17.75
C LEU A 29 6.12 -3.72 -16.67
N MET A 30 5.40 -2.69 -16.24
CA MET A 30 5.80 -1.83 -15.12
C MET A 30 4.89 -2.08 -13.93
N TYR A 31 5.44 -1.91 -12.73
CA TYR A 31 4.72 -2.08 -11.47
C TYR A 31 4.57 -0.73 -10.77
N ASN A 32 3.38 -0.15 -10.92
CA ASN A 32 3.04 1.19 -10.45
C ASN A 32 2.02 1.15 -9.32
N CYS A 33 1.97 2.23 -8.54
CA CYS A 33 0.94 2.42 -7.54
C CYS A 33 -0.30 3.05 -8.19
N GLN A 34 -1.48 2.58 -7.81
CA GLN A 34 -2.74 3.18 -8.24
C GLN A 34 -2.81 4.65 -7.77
N ASN A 35 -3.54 5.48 -8.51
CA ASN A 35 -3.77 6.89 -8.18
C ASN A 35 -4.15 7.08 -6.71
N GLY A 36 -3.46 8.02 -6.05
CA GLY A 36 -3.62 8.31 -4.62
C GLY A 36 -2.65 7.55 -3.70
N PHE A 37 -2.08 6.43 -4.15
CA PHE A 37 -1.04 5.72 -3.41
C PHE A 37 0.36 6.23 -3.79
N SER A 38 1.23 6.37 -2.79
CA SER A 38 2.64 6.69 -2.98
C SER A 38 3.47 5.41 -2.88
N LYS A 39 4.40 5.23 -3.83
CA LYS A 39 5.35 4.10 -3.79
C LYS A 39 6.40 4.34 -2.73
N PHE A 40 6.61 3.35 -1.86
CA PHE A 40 7.66 3.41 -0.86
C PHE A 40 8.19 2.00 -0.57
N GLY A 41 9.50 1.81 -0.77
CA GLY A 41 10.08 0.46 -0.79
C GLY A 41 9.42 -0.40 -1.87
N SER A 42 8.90 -1.57 -1.46
CA SER A 42 8.26 -2.55 -2.35
C SER A 42 6.72 -2.49 -2.36
N ASN A 43 6.11 -1.59 -1.59
CA ASN A 43 4.67 -1.46 -1.46
C ASN A 43 4.18 -0.05 -1.85
N CYS A 44 2.88 0.07 -2.00
CA CYS A 44 2.17 1.31 -2.23
C CYS A 44 1.39 1.68 -0.97
N TYR A 45 1.47 2.93 -0.53
CA TYR A 45 0.77 3.40 0.68
C TYR A 45 -0.13 4.58 0.40
N TYR A 46 -1.31 4.57 1.01
CA TYR A 46 -2.25 5.67 1.00
C TYR A 46 -2.38 6.23 2.42
N LEU A 47 -2.21 7.54 2.57
CA LEU A 47 -2.38 8.25 3.83
C LEU A 47 -3.73 8.97 3.76
N SER A 48 -4.68 8.57 4.61
CA SER A 48 -6.01 9.18 4.61
C SER A 48 -5.95 10.68 4.95
N LYS A 49 -6.85 11.44 4.33
CA LYS A 49 -7.13 12.84 4.70
C LYS A 49 -8.18 12.93 5.79
N GLU A 50 -9.23 12.11 5.66
CA GLU A 50 -10.34 12.00 6.59
C GLU A 50 -10.07 11.05 7.76
N THR A 51 -10.80 11.26 8.84
CA THR A 51 -10.75 10.41 10.04
C THR A 51 -11.88 9.39 10.02
N ALA A 52 -11.63 8.21 10.58
CA ALA A 52 -12.56 7.11 10.64
C ALA A 52 -12.30 6.30 11.92
N THR A 53 -13.33 5.59 12.40
CA THR A 53 -13.13 4.51 13.37
C THR A 53 -12.24 3.43 12.76
N TRP A 54 -11.64 2.58 13.58
CA TRP A 54 -10.75 1.54 13.06
C TRP A 54 -11.48 0.59 12.09
N GLN A 55 -12.74 0.24 12.40
CA GLN A 55 -13.55 -0.62 11.55
C GLN A 55 -13.91 0.04 10.22
N GLU A 56 -14.31 1.31 10.23
CA GLU A 56 -14.55 2.07 9.00
C GLU A 56 -13.27 2.12 8.16
N ALA A 57 -12.13 2.50 8.76
CA ALA A 57 -10.84 2.55 8.09
C ALA A 57 -10.43 1.21 7.45
N PHE A 58 -10.74 0.09 8.11
CA PHE A 58 -10.51 -1.25 7.59
C PHE A 58 -11.27 -1.51 6.28
N PHE A 59 -12.55 -1.12 6.22
CA PHE A 59 -13.36 -1.27 5.00
C PHE A 59 -12.98 -0.25 3.93
N GLU A 60 -12.70 1.00 4.30
CA GLU A 60 -12.20 2.03 3.39
C GLU A 60 -10.95 1.55 2.66
N CYS A 61 -9.95 1.05 3.39
CA CYS A 61 -8.75 0.51 2.75
C CYS A 61 -9.04 -0.65 1.79
N LYS A 62 -9.98 -1.55 2.13
CA LYS A 62 -10.36 -2.65 1.24
C LYS A 62 -11.02 -2.17 -0.05
N ASN A 63 -11.74 -1.06 0.01
CA ASN A 63 -12.48 -0.49 -1.12
C ASN A 63 -11.61 0.40 -2.02
N LEU A 64 -10.51 0.97 -1.50
CA LEU A 64 -9.64 1.89 -2.26
C LEU A 64 -8.93 1.25 -3.45
N ALA A 65 -8.48 0.00 -3.32
CA ALA A 65 -7.79 -0.70 -4.39
C ALA A 65 -7.84 -2.22 -4.18
N LYS A 66 -7.70 -2.97 -5.28
CA LYS A 66 -7.66 -4.44 -5.22
C LYS A 66 -6.53 -4.91 -4.31
N GLY A 67 -6.88 -5.72 -3.31
CA GLY A 67 -5.93 -6.26 -2.35
C GLY A 67 -5.38 -5.24 -1.35
N SER A 68 -5.94 -4.02 -1.31
CA SER A 68 -5.59 -3.03 -0.31
C SER A 68 -6.21 -3.35 1.04
N LYS A 69 -5.55 -2.89 2.09
CA LYS A 69 -5.89 -3.16 3.49
C LYS A 69 -5.20 -2.13 4.37
N LEU A 70 -5.61 -2.02 5.64
CA LEU A 70 -4.84 -1.28 6.63
C LEU A 70 -3.40 -1.82 6.67
N VAL A 71 -2.44 -0.91 6.80
CA VAL A 71 -1.02 -1.27 6.73
C VAL A 71 -0.65 -2.31 7.79
N VAL A 72 0.07 -3.34 7.36
CA VAL A 72 0.64 -4.36 8.22
C VAL A 72 2.12 -4.12 8.35
N LEU A 73 2.52 -3.71 9.54
CA LEU A 73 3.92 -3.57 9.88
C LEU A 73 4.35 -4.89 10.50
N ALA A 74 4.57 -5.92 9.67
CA ALA A 74 4.96 -7.25 10.14
C ALA A 74 6.49 -7.46 10.17
N LYS A 75 7.24 -6.59 9.49
CA LYS A 75 8.71 -6.62 9.46
C LYS A 75 9.24 -5.33 10.05
N GLU A 76 10.31 -5.45 10.82
CA GLU A 76 11.00 -4.30 11.43
C GLU A 76 11.40 -3.23 10.41
N VAL A 77 11.88 -3.65 9.24
CA VAL A 77 12.27 -2.75 8.16
C VAL A 77 11.08 -1.95 7.63
N GLU A 78 9.91 -2.59 7.45
CA GLU A 78 8.69 -1.92 6.99
C GLU A 78 8.20 -0.90 8.02
N ASP A 79 8.19 -1.28 9.30
CA ASP A 79 7.85 -0.39 10.42
C ASP A 79 8.79 0.81 10.51
N HIS A 80 10.11 0.58 10.51
CA HIS A 80 11.12 1.65 10.57
C HIS A 80 10.93 2.63 9.41
N ASN A 81 10.77 2.10 8.20
CA ASN A 81 10.64 2.89 6.99
C ASN A 81 9.37 3.76 7.04
N ILE A 82 8.22 3.21 7.45
CA ILE A 82 6.97 4.00 7.56
C ILE A 82 7.07 5.08 8.62
N ARG A 83 7.59 4.77 9.82
CA ARG A 83 7.78 5.77 10.88
C ARG A 83 8.72 6.88 10.42
N LYS A 84 9.83 6.51 9.77
CA LYS A 84 10.79 7.46 9.19
C LYS A 84 10.13 8.36 8.15
N PHE A 85 9.33 7.79 7.24
CA PHE A 85 8.59 8.53 6.23
C PHE A 85 7.62 9.55 6.85
N LEU A 86 6.85 9.15 7.87
CA LEU A 86 5.93 10.04 8.57
C LEU A 86 6.67 11.20 9.26
N LYS A 87 7.80 10.92 9.91
CA LYS A 87 8.63 11.96 10.57
C LYS A 87 9.20 13.00 9.59
N TYR A 88 9.59 12.59 8.38
CA TYR A 88 10.15 13.53 7.40
C TYR A 88 9.09 14.41 6.73
N ARG A 89 7.82 13.99 6.74
CA ARG A 89 6.74 14.87 6.25
C ARG A 89 6.50 15.98 7.25
N LYS A 90 6.95 17.19 6.91
CA LYS A 90 6.59 18.42 7.64
C LYS A 90 5.07 18.46 7.83
N ASN A 91 4.64 18.74 9.07
CA ASN A 91 3.23 18.85 9.47
C ASN A 91 2.42 17.54 9.42
N GLU A 92 3.06 16.38 9.28
CA GLU A 92 2.39 15.13 9.66
C GLU A 92 2.40 15.07 11.19
N THR A 93 1.24 15.34 11.77
CA THR A 93 0.98 15.30 13.23
C THR A 93 -0.26 14.49 13.54
N LYS A 94 -0.77 13.75 12.55
CA LYS A 94 -1.98 12.97 12.66
C LYS A 94 -1.64 11.58 13.17
N GLU A 95 -2.27 11.20 14.27
CA GLU A 95 -2.28 9.81 14.69
C GLU A 95 -3.04 8.97 13.67
N ARG A 96 -2.49 7.80 13.32
CA ARG A 96 -2.98 7.01 12.19
C ARG A 96 -3.21 5.55 12.55
N TRP A 97 -4.41 5.04 12.29
CA TRP A 97 -4.72 3.62 12.38
C TRP A 97 -3.84 2.78 11.46
N ILE A 98 -3.42 1.64 12.01
CA ILE A 98 -2.74 0.54 11.30
C ILE A 98 -3.52 -0.76 11.52
N GLY A 99 -3.16 -1.83 10.81
CA GLY A 99 -3.98 -3.03 10.72
C GLY A 99 -4.03 -3.92 11.98
N GLY A 100 -3.51 -3.45 13.12
CA GLY A 100 -3.45 -4.25 14.35
C GLY A 100 -4.70 -4.12 15.20
N ILE A 101 -5.15 -5.24 15.77
CA ILE A 101 -6.29 -5.33 16.66
C ILE A 101 -6.01 -6.34 17.76
N TYR A 102 -6.55 -6.11 18.95
CA TYR A 102 -6.46 -7.09 20.04
C TYR A 102 -7.54 -8.17 19.91
N ASP A 103 -7.12 -9.43 19.92
CA ASP A 103 -8.00 -10.59 19.92
C ASP A 103 -8.24 -11.04 21.36
N TRP A 104 -9.37 -10.64 21.92
CA TRP A 104 -9.79 -11.01 23.28
C TRP A 104 -10.04 -12.50 23.47
N SER A 105 -10.39 -13.22 22.40
CA SER A 105 -10.63 -14.68 22.49
C SER A 105 -9.34 -15.48 22.64
N GLN A 106 -8.22 -14.91 22.17
CA GLN A 106 -6.90 -15.54 22.17
C GLN A 106 -5.88 -14.78 23.02
N ASP A 107 -6.33 -13.76 23.75
CA ASP A 107 -5.52 -12.89 24.61
C ASP A 107 -4.25 -12.36 23.92
N GLN A 108 -4.38 -11.91 22.67
CA GLN A 108 -3.21 -11.53 21.87
C GLN A 108 -3.48 -10.50 20.78
N TRP A 109 -2.45 -9.71 20.47
CA TRP A 109 -2.44 -8.83 19.31
C TRP A 109 -2.30 -9.60 17.99
N LYS A 110 -3.12 -9.24 17.00
CA LYS A 110 -3.05 -9.78 15.62
C LYS A 110 -3.21 -8.70 14.56
N TRP A 111 -2.67 -8.96 13.38
CA TRP A 111 -2.98 -8.17 12.18
C TRP A 111 -4.33 -8.61 11.63
N ALA A 112 -5.27 -7.70 11.44
CA ALA A 112 -6.61 -8.00 10.93
C ALA A 112 -6.61 -8.61 9.52
N THR A 113 -5.59 -8.32 8.72
CA THR A 113 -5.38 -8.98 7.42
C THR A 113 -3.90 -9.22 7.22
N PRO A 114 -3.39 -10.45 7.45
CA PRO A 114 -4.10 -11.70 7.16
C PRO A 114 -4.69 -12.46 8.37
N GLY A 115 -4.77 -11.89 9.57
CA GLY A 115 -5.22 -12.60 10.78
C GLY A 115 -4.08 -13.22 11.60
N ARG A 116 -2.83 -12.91 11.28
CA ARG A 116 -1.65 -13.49 11.95
C ARG A 116 -1.31 -12.74 13.24
N LYS A 117 -0.90 -13.49 14.27
CA LYS A 117 -0.37 -12.94 15.54
C LYS A 117 0.79 -11.97 15.27
N ILE A 118 0.80 -10.87 16.02
CA ILE A 118 1.94 -9.94 16.08
C ILE A 118 3.05 -10.59 16.89
N ARG A 119 4.22 -10.80 16.26
CA ARG A 119 5.36 -11.54 16.86
C ARG A 119 6.48 -10.64 17.38
N TYR A 120 6.44 -9.35 17.12
CA TYR A 120 7.42 -8.39 17.60
C TYR A 120 6.72 -7.16 18.18
N ASN A 121 7.31 -6.58 19.23
CA ASN A 121 6.73 -5.50 20.00
C ASN A 121 7.38 -4.16 19.58
N ARG A 122 6.56 -3.17 19.22
CA ARG A 122 6.95 -1.78 18.93
C ARG A 122 6.10 -0.76 19.69
N PHE A 123 5.40 -1.22 20.72
CA PHE A 123 4.73 -0.35 21.65
C PHE A 123 5.76 0.49 22.40
N GLU A 124 5.36 1.68 22.84
CA GLU A 124 6.24 2.52 23.65
C GLU A 124 6.59 1.88 25.00
N THR A 125 5.63 1.22 25.63
CA THR A 125 5.80 0.53 26.91
C THR A 125 5.27 -0.89 26.83
N ILE A 126 5.83 -1.79 27.63
CA ILE A 126 5.35 -3.18 27.77
C ILE A 126 3.93 -3.20 28.37
N GLN A 127 3.57 -2.21 29.19
CA GLN A 127 2.21 -2.06 29.74
C GLN A 127 1.16 -1.83 28.65
N ASN A 128 1.50 -1.06 27.60
CA ASN A 128 0.63 -0.89 26.43
C ASN A 128 0.52 -2.16 25.57
N PHE A 129 1.44 -3.11 25.72
CA PHE A 129 1.38 -4.41 25.06
C PHE A 129 0.55 -5.42 25.87
N ASN A 130 0.68 -5.39 27.19
CA ASN A 130 0.00 -6.28 28.14
C ASN A 130 -1.44 -5.85 28.48
N ASN A 131 -1.92 -4.73 27.93
CA ASN A 131 -3.31 -4.24 28.02
C ASN A 131 -3.87 -4.17 29.44
N ASP A 132 -3.18 -3.45 30.32
CA ASP A 132 -3.51 -3.33 31.75
C ASP A 132 -4.72 -2.41 32.06
N LYS A 133 -5.66 -2.18 31.12
CA LYS A 133 -6.76 -1.21 31.31
C LYS A 133 -8.13 -1.67 30.82
N ASN A 134 -9.11 -1.39 31.68
CA ASN A 134 -10.57 -1.60 31.69
C ASN A 134 -11.39 -1.36 30.39
N ASP A 135 -10.77 -1.01 29.26
CA ASP A 135 -11.48 -0.75 28.01
C ASP A 135 -11.33 -1.95 27.07
N GLN A 136 -12.43 -2.70 26.97
CA GLN A 136 -12.64 -3.68 25.91
C GLN A 136 -12.49 -2.96 24.54
N TRP A 137 -11.99 -3.65 23.51
CA TRP A 137 -11.86 -3.17 22.11
C TRP A 137 -10.68 -2.22 21.82
N GLN A 138 -9.45 -2.74 21.90
CA GLN A 138 -8.25 -2.00 21.53
C GLN A 138 -7.75 -2.28 20.10
N CYS A 139 -7.35 -1.21 19.42
CA CYS A 139 -6.83 -1.18 18.06
C CYS A 139 -5.50 -0.42 18.00
N LEU A 140 -4.66 -0.72 17.00
CA LEU A 140 -3.34 -0.12 16.86
C LEU A 140 -3.32 1.13 16.00
N SER A 141 -2.65 2.16 16.51
CA SER A 141 -2.28 3.37 15.78
C SER A 141 -0.77 3.66 15.85
N LEU A 142 -0.29 4.49 14.93
CA LEU A 142 1.00 5.18 15.03
C LEU A 142 0.77 6.57 15.60
N ASP A 143 1.42 6.88 16.72
CA ASP A 143 1.19 8.11 17.46
C ASP A 143 2.40 9.06 17.40
N PRO A 144 2.23 10.26 16.80
CA PRO A 144 3.32 11.21 16.63
C PRO A 144 3.87 11.75 17.96
N SER A 145 3.09 11.75 19.04
CA SER A 145 3.54 12.22 20.36
C SER A 145 4.58 11.29 21.00
N ILE A 146 4.61 10.03 20.57
CA ILE A 146 5.53 8.99 21.04
C ILE A 146 6.45 8.50 19.92
N ASP A 147 6.86 9.42 19.04
CA ASP A 147 7.82 9.18 17.96
C ASP A 147 7.31 8.13 16.94
N TYR A 148 6.00 8.15 16.68
CA TYR A 148 5.28 7.21 15.81
C TYR A 148 5.39 5.75 16.24
N LYS A 149 5.65 5.48 17.52
CA LYS A 149 5.55 4.11 18.06
C LYS A 149 4.10 3.64 18.06
N TRP A 150 3.92 2.34 18.26
CA TRP A 150 2.58 1.76 18.30
C TRP A 150 1.88 2.17 19.60
N ASN A 151 0.65 2.64 19.46
CA ASN A 151 -0.22 2.98 20.56
C ASN A 151 -1.50 2.13 20.50
N ALA A 152 -1.93 1.63 21.64
CA ALA A 152 -3.22 0.95 21.78
C ALA A 152 -4.28 1.99 22.11
N GLN A 153 -5.33 2.06 21.31
CA GLN A 153 -6.41 3.03 21.48
C GLN A 153 -7.76 2.35 21.30
N SER A 154 -8.81 2.94 21.89
CA SER A 154 -10.18 2.47 21.66
C SER A 154 -10.50 2.50 20.17
N CYS A 155 -10.94 1.38 19.61
CA CYS A 155 -11.29 1.23 18.19
C CYS A 155 -12.41 2.20 17.74
N LEU A 156 -13.17 2.75 18.69
CA LEU A 156 -14.27 3.70 18.46
C LEU A 156 -13.80 5.14 18.22
N GLN A 157 -12.54 5.46 18.54
CA GLN A 157 -12.01 6.79 18.24
C GLN A 157 -11.88 6.99 16.73
N LYS A 158 -12.14 8.21 16.26
CA LYS A 158 -11.91 8.58 14.86
C LYS A 158 -10.49 9.10 14.68
N LYS A 159 -9.71 8.45 13.83
CA LYS A 159 -8.33 8.84 13.50
C LYS A 159 -8.10 8.74 12.01
N ASN A 160 -7.05 9.39 11.52
CA ASN A 160 -6.58 9.12 10.16
C ASN A 160 -6.09 7.67 10.07
N PHE A 161 -5.79 7.18 8.87
CA PHE A 161 -5.37 5.80 8.68
C PHE A 161 -4.39 5.66 7.51
N ILE A 162 -3.68 4.53 7.49
CA ILE A 162 -2.73 4.19 6.43
C ILE A 162 -3.18 2.88 5.79
N CYS A 163 -3.41 2.91 4.48
CA CYS A 163 -3.65 1.70 3.71
C CYS A 163 -2.37 1.31 2.97
N GLU A 164 -2.18 0.01 2.78
CA GLU A 164 -1.14 -0.52 1.90
C GLU A 164 -1.75 -1.37 0.78
N THR A 165 -1.05 -1.46 -0.34
CA THR A 165 -1.32 -2.43 -1.40
C THR A 165 -0.04 -2.78 -2.15
N LYS A 166 -0.08 -3.84 -2.95
CA LYS A 166 1.02 -4.17 -3.87
C LYS A 166 0.93 -3.28 -5.12
N PRO A 167 2.07 -2.87 -5.69
CA PRO A 167 2.10 -2.29 -7.02
C PRO A 167 1.37 -3.19 -8.02
N GLN A 168 0.56 -2.62 -8.89
CA GLN A 168 -0.17 -3.36 -9.91
C GLN A 168 0.62 -3.39 -11.21
N PRO A 169 0.54 -4.50 -11.98
CA PRO A 169 1.11 -4.56 -13.31
C PRO A 169 0.37 -3.62 -14.25
N GLU A 170 1.12 -2.82 -14.99
CA GLU A 170 0.63 -1.93 -16.04
C GLU A 170 1.49 -2.12 -17.29
N CYS A 171 0.84 -2.42 -18.41
CA CYS A 171 1.51 -2.51 -19.71
C CYS A 171 1.70 -1.10 -20.26
N VAL A 172 2.93 -0.65 -20.37
CA VAL A 172 3.25 0.67 -20.94
C VAL A 172 3.85 0.46 -22.33
N ASN A 173 3.27 1.14 -23.33
CA ASN A 173 3.81 1.16 -24.69
C ASN A 173 5.05 2.05 -24.71
N ILE A 174 6.19 1.50 -25.12
CA ILE A 174 7.40 2.30 -25.32
C ILE A 174 7.30 2.90 -26.72
N THR A 175 7.08 4.21 -26.80
CA THR A 175 7.37 4.95 -28.03
C THR A 175 8.89 5.08 -28.11
N VAL A 176 9.55 4.21 -28.87
CA VAL A 176 10.96 4.33 -29.25
C VAL A 176 11.08 5.31 -30.41
#